data_AF-A0A3N4LWY3-F1
#
_entry.id   AF-A0A3N4LWY3-F1
#
_cell.length_a   1.000
_cell.length_b   1.000
_cell.length_c   1.000
_cell.angle_alpha   90.00
_cell.angle_beta   90.00
_cell.angle_gamma   90.00
#
_symmetry.space_group_name_H-M   'P 1'
#
loop_
_entity.id
_entity.type
_entity.pdbx_description
1 polymer ?
#
loop_
_entity_poly.entity_id
_entity_poly.type
_entity_poly.pdbx_seq_one_letter_code
_entity_poly.pdbx_strand_id
1 'polypeptide(L)'
;MGRTFALSHLHSPHGGIPYSSPTTILTCGNTDGLNKVFETLLQDGDTLLIEKFTYMPAISAATPRGAVTVGIPMDDEGILVAGPGGLQDVLRNWPRSKLGRTGMRKPRVLYTIPTGQNPTGVTTSLARKKEVYRVCDEEDVIIVEDDPYWHLYFPRTTTATTQRFTEEGGTGFEFSSPELCYSGYVRTCAQPRYFLENGWITGQPAFLKRLLRATEACSAAPSGFAQEMVAELVMKHWGPEIDGFLEYCRNLRDRYREKRDAMVAVLKEGEYLIGDGAGDDAVIVNKTRIMSFSVPTAGMFIWLRIVYHTHPLYEAPFSKAYLAGKLFEYLAEPRYGNKVLVGPGKMFCGEEEDGDDFVRVSFAVLPLEELRVASEELVEGVRRFWGLGRGEIEGIGMEEREGEDALGEGLGLGLGYRGVVGC
;
A
#
# COMPACT_ATOMS: atom_id res chain seq x y z
N MET A 1 4.63 -17.30 23.67
CA MET A 1 5.80 -17.57 22.82
C MET A 1 5.95 -16.53 21.70
N GLY A 2 4.97 -16.38 20.80
CA GLY A 2 5.02 -15.35 19.75
C GLY A 2 5.21 -13.91 20.26
N ARG A 3 4.63 -13.57 21.43
CA ARG A 3 4.83 -12.26 22.08
C ARG A 3 6.29 -11.96 22.43
N THR A 4 6.98 -12.92 23.03
CA THR A 4 8.40 -12.79 23.41
C THR A 4 9.25 -12.66 22.17
N PHE A 5 9.01 -13.50 21.16
CA PHE A 5 9.72 -13.45 19.87
C PHE A 5 9.61 -12.07 19.20
N ALA A 6 8.40 -11.51 19.09
CA ALA A 6 8.19 -10.20 18.50
C ALA A 6 8.96 -9.08 19.23
N LEU A 7 8.94 -9.09 20.57
CA LEU A 7 9.62 -8.07 21.38
C LEU A 7 11.15 -8.22 21.34
N SER A 8 11.68 -9.42 21.57
CA SER A 8 13.13 -9.64 21.71
C SER A 8 13.86 -9.61 20.38
N HIS A 9 13.21 -9.98 19.27
CA HIS A 9 13.91 -10.22 18.01
C HIS A 9 13.46 -9.33 16.84
N LEU A 10 12.24 -8.82 16.84
CA LEU A 10 11.77 -7.92 15.77
C LEU A 10 11.88 -6.44 16.14
N HIS A 11 11.87 -6.13 17.44
CA HIS A 11 11.93 -4.75 17.92
C HIS A 11 13.29 -4.40 18.53
N SER A 12 13.88 -5.29 19.33
CA SER A 12 15.17 -5.02 20.02
C SER A 12 16.36 -4.76 19.07
N PRO A 13 16.56 -5.50 17.97
CA PRO A 13 17.72 -5.31 17.09
C PRO A 13 17.66 -4.05 16.21
N HIS A 14 16.55 -3.30 16.23
CA HIS A 14 16.31 -2.18 15.31
C HIS A 14 16.23 -0.83 16.02
N GLY A 15 16.89 -0.69 17.18
CA GLY A 15 16.86 0.52 18.01
C GLY A 15 15.84 0.48 19.15
N GLY A 16 15.12 -0.65 19.30
CA GLY A 16 14.17 -0.85 20.39
C GLY A 16 12.89 -0.05 20.22
N ILE A 17 11.91 -0.35 21.05
CA ILE A 17 10.69 0.45 21.14
C ILE A 17 10.95 1.55 22.18
N PRO A 18 10.72 2.83 21.86
CA PRO A 18 11.29 3.92 22.65
C PRO A 18 10.55 4.23 23.97
N TYR A 19 9.54 3.45 24.38
CA TYR A 19 8.83 3.64 25.65
C TYR A 19 9.18 2.57 26.69
N SER A 20 9.06 2.92 27.98
CA SER A 20 9.29 1.98 29.09
C SER A 20 8.23 0.86 29.06
N SER A 21 8.68 -0.37 28.82
CA SER A 21 7.86 -1.61 28.85
C SER A 21 6.85 -1.76 27.69
N PRO A 22 7.31 -1.89 26.43
CA PRO A 22 6.43 -2.32 25.36
C PRO A 22 5.84 -3.71 25.57
N THR A 23 4.60 -3.88 25.12
CA THR A 23 3.94 -5.19 25.07
C THR A 23 3.38 -5.45 23.69
N THR A 24 3.09 -6.72 23.43
CA THR A 24 2.51 -7.20 22.18
C THR A 24 1.25 -8.01 22.44
N ILE A 25 0.30 -7.94 21.52
CA ILE A 25 -0.88 -8.81 21.47
C ILE A 25 -0.90 -9.51 20.13
N LEU A 26 -1.16 -10.82 20.13
CA LEU A 26 -1.29 -11.60 18.91
C LEU A 26 -2.69 -11.39 18.31
N THR A 27 -2.78 -11.35 16.99
CA THR A 27 -4.02 -11.14 16.24
C THR A 27 -4.23 -12.25 15.21
N CYS A 28 -5.45 -12.39 14.72
CA CYS A 28 -5.79 -13.23 13.56
C CYS A 28 -5.45 -12.49 12.26
N GLY A 29 -4.23 -11.96 12.17
CA GLY A 29 -3.72 -11.21 11.04
C GLY A 29 -3.95 -9.70 11.15
N ASN A 30 -3.61 -8.98 10.08
CA ASN A 30 -3.64 -7.52 10.06
C ASN A 30 -5.04 -6.95 10.18
N THR A 31 -5.96 -7.47 9.36
CA THR A 31 -7.33 -6.95 9.26
C THR A 31 -8.08 -7.12 10.58
N ASP A 32 -7.89 -8.23 11.27
CA ASP A 32 -8.40 -8.46 12.63
C ASP A 32 -7.82 -7.43 13.62
N GLY A 33 -6.50 -7.24 13.59
CA GLY A 33 -5.83 -6.26 14.43
C GLY A 33 -6.33 -4.84 14.20
N LEU A 34 -6.41 -4.41 12.95
CA LEU A 34 -6.86 -3.08 12.55
C LEU A 34 -8.31 -2.82 12.96
N ASN A 35 -9.20 -3.80 12.75
CA ASN A 35 -10.59 -3.71 13.19
C ASN A 35 -10.69 -3.48 14.70
N LYS A 36 -9.93 -4.22 15.51
CA LYS A 36 -9.94 -4.07 16.97
C LYS A 36 -9.36 -2.73 17.43
N VAL A 37 -8.33 -2.24 16.75
CA VAL A 37 -7.76 -0.91 17.01
C VAL A 37 -8.81 0.17 16.75
N PHE A 38 -9.48 0.12 15.60
CA PHE A 38 -10.55 1.06 15.27
C PHE A 38 -11.75 0.93 16.20
N GLU A 39 -12.14 -0.27 16.61
CA GLU A 39 -13.17 -0.47 17.64
C GLU A 39 -12.82 0.15 18.98
N THR A 40 -11.53 0.11 19.35
CA THR A 40 -11.07 0.66 20.63
C THR A 40 -10.94 2.19 20.58
N LEU A 41 -10.66 2.77 19.42
CA LEU A 41 -10.30 4.19 19.26
C LEU A 41 -11.41 5.07 18.68
N LEU A 42 -12.28 4.52 17.83
CA LEU A 42 -13.28 5.27 17.07
C LEU A 42 -14.68 5.04 17.63
N GLN A 43 -15.48 6.11 17.61
CA GLN A 43 -16.91 6.09 17.89
C GLN A 43 -17.66 6.81 16.75
N ASP A 44 -18.99 6.68 16.72
CA ASP A 44 -19.85 7.35 15.75
C ASP A 44 -19.56 8.87 15.68
N GLY A 45 -19.36 9.39 14.47
CA GLY A 45 -18.99 10.78 14.21
C GLY A 45 -17.55 11.17 14.57
N ASP A 46 -16.67 10.25 15.01
CA ASP A 46 -15.22 10.52 15.05
C ASP A 46 -14.65 10.59 13.63
N THR A 47 -13.57 11.35 13.48
CA THR A 47 -12.83 11.44 12.22
C THR A 47 -11.56 10.59 12.28
N LEU A 48 -11.36 9.74 11.27
CA LEU A 48 -10.12 9.02 11.00
C LEU A 48 -9.35 9.72 9.87
N LEU A 49 -8.14 10.19 10.16
CA LEU A 49 -7.23 10.65 9.11
C LEU A 49 -6.62 9.45 8.39
N ILE A 50 -6.61 9.51 7.07
CA ILE A 50 -5.98 8.51 6.20
C ILE A 50 -5.11 9.22 5.17
N GLU A 51 -4.20 8.48 4.56
CA GLU A 51 -3.56 8.88 3.31
C GLU A 51 -4.59 9.06 2.19
N LYS A 52 -4.40 10.03 1.28
CA LYS A 52 -5.33 10.32 0.17
C LYS A 52 -5.70 9.06 -0.62
N PHE A 53 -4.69 8.25 -0.94
CA PHE A 53 -4.88 6.89 -1.44
C PHE A 53 -4.51 5.93 -0.32
N THR A 54 -5.37 4.96 0.00
CA THR A 54 -5.11 4.07 1.14
C THR A 54 -5.65 2.65 0.93
N TYR A 55 -5.38 1.79 1.89
CA TYR A 55 -5.83 0.41 1.90
C TYR A 55 -7.34 0.33 2.20
N MET A 56 -8.13 -0.09 1.21
CA MET A 56 -9.59 -0.10 1.31
C MET A 56 -10.17 -0.83 2.52
N PRO A 57 -9.65 -2.00 2.94
CA PRO A 57 -10.15 -2.65 4.14
C PRO A 57 -9.99 -1.82 5.42
N ALA A 58 -9.08 -0.84 5.47
CA ALA A 58 -9.02 0.13 6.56
C ALA A 58 -10.25 1.05 6.57
N ILE A 59 -10.66 1.56 5.40
CA ILE A 59 -11.89 2.34 5.23
C ILE A 59 -13.10 1.47 5.60
N SER A 60 -13.19 0.25 5.05
CA SER A 60 -14.28 -0.69 5.35
C SER A 60 -14.34 -1.10 6.82
N ALA A 61 -13.22 -1.04 7.55
CA ALA A 61 -13.20 -1.24 9.00
C ALA A 61 -13.69 0.00 9.76
N ALA A 62 -13.41 1.22 9.29
CA ALA A 62 -13.85 2.45 9.95
C ALA A 62 -15.34 2.75 9.73
N THR A 63 -15.85 2.57 8.51
CA THR A 63 -17.21 2.99 8.11
C THR A 63 -18.35 2.41 8.96
N PRO A 64 -18.41 1.10 9.28
CA PRO A 64 -19.49 0.53 10.08
C PRO A 64 -19.55 1.07 11.53
N ARG A 65 -18.47 1.72 11.98
CA ARG A 65 -18.38 2.34 13.32
C ARG A 65 -18.89 3.78 13.33
N GLY A 66 -19.39 4.28 12.20
CA GLY A 66 -19.84 5.67 12.03
C GLY A 66 -18.70 6.68 11.96
N ALA A 67 -17.45 6.21 11.82
CA ALA A 67 -16.31 7.09 11.65
C ALA A 67 -16.27 7.66 10.24
N VAL A 68 -15.92 8.95 10.13
CA VAL A 68 -15.75 9.62 8.84
C VAL A 68 -14.26 9.65 8.49
N THR A 69 -13.91 9.21 7.29
CA THR A 69 -12.53 9.25 6.81
C THR A 69 -12.21 10.59 6.15
N VAL A 70 -11.02 11.12 6.39
CA VAL A 70 -10.50 12.32 5.71
C VAL A 70 -9.11 12.04 5.17
N GLY A 71 -8.98 12.15 3.85
CA GLY A 71 -7.72 11.97 3.13
C GLY A 71 -6.80 13.17 3.30
N ILE A 72 -5.56 12.91 3.70
CA ILE A 72 -4.46 13.88 3.69
C ILE A 72 -3.69 13.72 2.37
N PRO A 73 -3.42 14.81 1.63
CA PRO A 73 -2.61 14.77 0.42
C PRO A 73 -1.26 14.10 0.65
N MET A 74 -0.69 13.57 -0.42
CA MET A 74 0.58 12.84 -0.39
C MET A 74 1.55 13.39 -1.44
N ASP A 75 2.84 13.19 -1.20
CA ASP A 75 3.93 13.38 -2.14
C ASP A 75 4.81 12.12 -2.23
N ASP A 76 5.98 12.21 -2.87
CA ASP A 76 6.92 11.10 -3.05
C ASP A 76 7.54 10.56 -1.73
N GLU A 77 7.25 11.19 -0.59
CA GLU A 77 7.65 10.72 0.74
C GLU A 77 6.45 10.36 1.64
N GLY A 78 5.23 10.28 1.09
CA GLY A 78 4.04 9.87 1.82
C GLY A 78 3.17 11.06 2.21
N ILE A 79 2.66 11.09 3.44
CA ILE A 79 1.77 12.15 3.93
C ILE A 79 2.42 13.53 3.79
N LEU A 80 1.71 14.48 3.18
CA LEU A 80 2.10 15.88 3.13
C LEU A 80 1.86 16.53 4.51
N VAL A 81 2.93 16.91 5.20
CA VAL A 81 2.84 17.44 6.57
C VAL A 81 2.39 18.89 6.61
N ALA A 82 2.96 19.73 5.73
CA ALA A 82 2.76 21.19 5.71
C ALA A 82 2.12 21.66 4.39
N GLY A 83 1.63 22.90 4.39
CA GLY A 83 0.93 23.49 3.25
C GLY A 83 -0.59 23.26 3.28
N PRO A 84 -1.33 23.87 2.34
CA PRO A 84 -2.79 23.79 2.32
C PRO A 84 -3.29 22.35 2.19
N GLY A 85 -4.17 21.92 3.09
CA GLY A 85 -4.69 20.56 3.16
C GLY A 85 -3.73 19.52 3.75
N GLY A 86 -2.48 19.88 4.05
CA GLY A 86 -1.53 18.99 4.73
C GLY A 86 -1.95 18.67 6.17
N LEU A 87 -1.29 17.68 6.78
CA LEU A 87 -1.64 17.18 8.13
C LEU A 87 -1.75 18.29 9.18
N GLN A 88 -0.76 19.19 9.22
CA GLN A 88 -0.72 20.30 10.18
C GLN A 88 -1.84 21.32 9.94
N ASP A 89 -2.15 21.62 8.68
CA ASP A 89 -3.24 22.54 8.31
C ASP A 89 -4.60 21.95 8.70
N VAL A 90 -4.84 20.68 8.36
CA VAL A 90 -6.08 19.98 8.68
C VAL A 90 -6.33 19.93 10.18
N LEU A 91 -5.31 19.61 11.00
CA LEU A 91 -5.47 19.49 12.46
C LEU A 91 -5.66 20.86 13.13
N ARG A 92 -4.93 21.89 12.71
CA ARG A 92 -4.96 23.23 13.33
C ARG A 92 -6.15 24.06 12.89
N ASN A 93 -6.56 23.93 11.64
CA ASN A 93 -7.66 24.70 11.04
C ASN A 93 -8.95 23.88 10.93
N TRP A 94 -9.09 22.81 11.71
CA TRP A 94 -10.27 21.96 11.69
C TRP A 94 -11.56 22.78 11.92
N PRO A 95 -12.42 22.94 10.90
CA PRO A 95 -13.48 23.93 10.95
C PRO A 95 -14.59 23.49 11.91
N ARG A 96 -14.96 24.39 12.84
CA ARG A 96 -16.11 24.18 13.74
C ARG A 96 -17.42 23.93 12.98
N SER A 97 -17.54 24.41 11.73
CA SER A 97 -18.71 24.18 10.88
C SER A 97 -18.90 22.72 10.45
N LYS A 98 -17.84 21.90 10.42
CA LYS A 98 -17.94 20.44 10.20
C LYS A 98 -18.55 19.71 11.40
N LEU A 99 -18.52 20.29 12.61
CA LEU A 99 -19.30 19.74 13.74
C LEU A 99 -20.82 19.94 13.56
N GLY A 100 -21.26 20.97 12.84
CA GLY A 100 -22.67 21.37 12.78
C GLY A 100 -23.47 20.82 11.59
N ARG A 101 -22.83 20.52 10.46
CA ARG A 101 -23.51 20.01 9.24
C ARG A 101 -23.29 18.52 8.96
N THR A 102 -22.18 17.94 9.43
CA THR A 102 -21.85 16.52 9.23
C THR A 102 -21.62 15.76 10.54
N GLY A 103 -21.64 16.43 11.70
CA GLY A 103 -21.40 15.80 13.01
C GLY A 103 -19.94 15.38 13.26
N MET A 104 -19.00 15.78 12.40
CA MET A 104 -17.61 15.30 12.44
C MET A 104 -16.80 15.94 13.56
N ARG A 105 -16.33 15.13 14.51
CA ARG A 105 -15.42 15.56 15.59
C ARG A 105 -14.00 15.76 15.07
N LYS A 106 -13.22 16.62 15.75
CA LYS A 106 -11.79 16.82 15.43
C LYS A 106 -11.09 15.45 15.40
N PRO A 107 -10.26 15.15 14.39
CA PRO A 107 -9.59 13.86 14.29
C PRO A 107 -8.68 13.62 15.50
N ARG A 108 -8.67 12.38 15.99
CA ARG A 108 -7.78 11.91 17.06
C ARG A 108 -6.99 10.66 16.67
N VAL A 109 -7.17 10.18 15.45
CA VAL A 109 -6.54 8.97 14.93
C VAL A 109 -6.04 9.22 13.51
N LEU A 110 -4.79 8.86 13.25
CA LEU A 110 -4.18 8.80 11.93
C LEU A 110 -3.85 7.34 11.60
N TYR A 111 -4.33 6.86 10.46
CA TYR A 111 -3.90 5.59 9.86
C TYR A 111 -2.93 5.85 8.72
N THR A 112 -1.79 5.16 8.71
CA THR A 112 -0.74 5.31 7.70
C THR A 112 -0.03 3.99 7.43
N ILE A 113 0.44 3.82 6.19
CA ILE A 113 1.20 2.64 5.74
C ILE A 113 2.62 3.13 5.37
N PRO A 114 3.55 3.19 6.35
CA PRO A 114 4.80 3.94 6.17
C PRO A 114 5.78 3.28 5.18
N THR A 115 5.71 1.96 5.00
CA THR A 115 6.64 1.19 4.16
C THR A 115 5.90 0.54 3.00
N GLY A 116 6.30 0.83 1.76
CA GLY A 116 5.68 0.24 0.57
C GLY A 116 4.18 0.48 0.50
N GLN A 117 3.76 1.71 0.77
CA GLN A 117 2.39 2.18 0.97
C GLN A 117 1.41 1.55 -0.04
N ASN A 118 0.25 1.08 0.43
CA ASN A 118 -0.78 0.54 -0.44
C ASN A 118 -1.82 1.65 -0.75
N PRO A 119 -1.95 2.11 -2.01
CA PRO A 119 -1.47 1.48 -3.26
C PRO A 119 -0.18 2.08 -3.87
N THR A 120 0.34 3.17 -3.33
CA THR A 120 1.30 4.05 -4.04
C THR A 120 2.73 3.47 -4.17
N GLY A 121 3.08 2.48 -3.36
CA GLY A 121 4.44 1.93 -3.25
C GLY A 121 5.45 2.86 -2.56
N VAL A 122 5.01 4.05 -2.12
CA VAL A 122 5.86 5.05 -1.46
C VAL A 122 6.35 4.52 -0.11
N THR A 123 7.58 4.86 0.26
CA THR A 123 8.12 4.59 1.59
C THR A 123 8.49 5.91 2.23
N THR A 124 7.89 6.19 3.38
CA THR A 124 8.09 7.43 4.13
C THR A 124 9.54 7.51 4.58
N SER A 125 10.20 8.66 4.41
CA SER A 125 11.56 8.83 4.92
C SER A 125 11.58 8.98 6.45
N LEU A 126 12.72 8.69 7.10
CA LEU A 126 12.84 8.90 8.55
C LEU A 126 12.59 10.37 8.93
N ALA A 127 13.05 11.31 8.11
CA ALA A 127 12.83 12.74 8.32
C ALA A 127 11.33 13.07 8.28
N ARG A 128 10.62 12.61 7.23
CA ARG A 128 9.17 12.80 7.11
C ARG A 128 8.40 12.16 8.26
N LYS A 129 8.79 10.96 8.68
CA LYS A 129 8.19 10.26 9.83
C LYS A 129 8.31 11.09 11.11
N LYS A 130 9.48 11.68 11.39
CA LYS A 130 9.67 12.59 12.54
C LYS A 130 8.76 13.81 12.47
N GLU A 131 8.55 14.38 11.29
CA GLU A 131 7.66 15.52 11.10
C GLU A 131 6.19 15.17 11.37
N VAL A 132 5.71 14.04 10.81
CA VAL A 132 4.36 13.52 11.07
C VAL A 132 4.15 13.30 12.56
N TYR A 133 5.08 12.59 13.21
CA TYR A 133 4.96 12.28 14.62
C TYR A 133 4.97 13.53 15.51
N ARG A 134 5.82 14.51 15.21
CA ARG A 134 5.85 15.79 15.93
C ARG A 134 4.49 16.48 15.87
N VAL A 135 3.88 16.56 14.68
CA VAL A 135 2.56 17.18 14.52
C VAL A 135 1.48 16.38 15.26
N CYS A 136 1.52 15.05 15.21
CA CYS A 136 0.58 14.22 15.94
C CYS A 136 0.70 14.38 17.46
N ASP A 137 1.91 14.55 17.99
CA ASP A 137 2.13 14.80 19.43
C ASP A 137 1.61 16.17 19.86
N GLU A 138 1.93 17.21 19.10
CA GLU A 138 1.45 18.58 19.35
C GLU A 138 -0.09 18.67 19.36
N GLU A 139 -0.76 17.83 18.56
CA GLU A 139 -2.21 17.87 18.35
C GLU A 139 -2.97 16.72 19.05
N ASP A 140 -2.29 15.90 19.86
CA ASP A 140 -2.85 14.73 20.58
C ASP A 140 -3.58 13.73 19.65
N VAL A 141 -2.89 13.33 18.58
CA VAL A 141 -3.37 12.37 17.58
C VAL A 141 -2.67 11.04 17.75
N ILE A 142 -3.44 9.96 17.89
CA ILE A 142 -2.93 8.59 17.93
C ILE A 142 -2.56 8.14 16.53
N ILE A 143 -1.33 7.65 16.36
CA ILE A 143 -0.87 7.07 15.09
C ILE A 143 -1.10 5.56 15.12
N VAL A 144 -1.78 5.05 14.10
CA VAL A 144 -1.95 3.64 13.76
C VAL A 144 -1.11 3.35 12.53
N GLU A 145 0.10 2.83 12.76
CA GLU A 145 0.99 2.40 11.67
C GLU A 145 0.69 0.98 11.25
N ASP A 146 0.36 0.78 9.98
CA ASP A 146 0.12 -0.51 9.37
C ASP A 146 1.30 -0.90 8.47
N ASP A 147 2.09 -1.88 8.89
CA ASP A 147 3.38 -2.16 8.26
C ASP A 147 3.57 -3.64 7.89
N PRO A 148 2.77 -4.17 6.94
CA PRO A 148 2.86 -5.56 6.49
C PRO A 148 4.07 -5.82 5.60
N TYR A 149 4.69 -4.76 5.07
CA TYR A 149 5.75 -4.83 4.06
C TYR A 149 7.13 -4.46 4.60
N TRP A 150 7.25 -4.24 5.91
CA TRP A 150 8.48 -3.86 6.60
C TRP A 150 9.73 -4.64 6.17
N HIS A 151 9.62 -5.96 6.00
CA HIS A 151 10.76 -6.81 5.62
C HIS A 151 11.13 -6.75 4.12
N LEU A 152 10.25 -6.19 3.29
CA LEU A 152 10.38 -6.06 1.84
C LEU A 152 10.99 -4.72 1.42
N TYR A 153 11.91 -4.17 2.22
CA TYR A 153 12.68 -2.98 1.85
C TYR A 153 13.82 -3.34 0.88
N PHE A 154 13.92 -2.63 -0.23
CA PHE A 154 14.91 -2.85 -1.29
C PHE A 154 15.99 -1.75 -1.25
N PRO A 155 17.18 -2.03 -0.70
CA PRO A 155 18.26 -1.05 -0.72
C PRO A 155 18.62 -0.67 -2.15
N ARG A 156 18.87 0.63 -2.40
CA ARG A 156 19.37 1.11 -3.69
C ARG A 156 20.79 0.58 -3.89
N THR A 157 21.06 -0.10 -4.99
CA THR A 157 22.42 -0.37 -5.45
C THR A 157 23.03 0.94 -5.95
N THR A 158 23.66 1.71 -5.05
CA THR A 158 24.46 2.87 -5.46
C THR A 158 25.72 2.39 -6.17
N THR A 159 25.76 2.50 -7.50
CA THR A 159 27.00 2.42 -8.28
C THR A 159 27.83 3.69 -8.10
N ALA A 160 28.43 3.88 -6.92
CA ALA A 160 29.61 4.73 -6.69
C ALA A 160 29.93 4.75 -5.19
N THR A 161 31.09 4.19 -4.86
CA THR A 161 32.03 4.53 -3.79
C THR A 161 31.56 5.40 -2.60
N THR A 162 31.90 4.91 -1.40
CA THR A 162 32.10 5.64 -0.12
C THR A 162 30.91 5.99 0.77
N GLN A 163 29.94 5.09 0.90
CA GLN A 163 29.51 4.69 2.25
C GLN A 163 29.41 3.17 2.27
N ARG A 164 30.31 2.52 3.03
CA ARG A 164 30.11 1.13 3.44
C ARG A 164 28.82 1.13 4.25
N PHE A 165 27.70 0.77 3.63
CA PHE A 165 26.73 -0.04 4.33
C PHE A 165 27.52 -1.28 4.75
N THR A 166 27.88 -1.36 6.03
CA THR A 166 28.64 -2.50 6.54
C THR A 166 27.89 -3.76 6.15
N GLU A 167 28.61 -4.70 5.52
CA GLU A 167 28.14 -6.06 5.20
C GLU A 167 27.69 -6.81 6.48
N GLU A 168 27.97 -6.25 7.66
CA GLU A 168 27.37 -6.56 8.94
C GLU A 168 26.28 -5.52 9.29
N GLY A 169 25.00 -5.91 9.22
CA GLY A 169 23.90 -5.25 9.95
C GLY A 169 23.10 -4.14 9.25
N GLY A 170 23.44 -3.73 8.02
CA GLY A 170 22.74 -2.69 7.25
C GLY A 170 21.37 -3.12 6.70
N THR A 171 20.42 -3.42 7.56
CA THR A 171 19.11 -3.97 7.20
C THR A 171 18.07 -2.92 6.76
N GLY A 172 18.45 -1.65 6.63
CA GLY A 172 17.53 -0.55 6.30
C GLY A 172 16.52 -0.22 7.41
N PHE A 173 16.70 -0.78 8.60
CA PHE A 173 15.75 -0.74 9.71
C PHE A 173 15.94 0.45 10.68
N GLU A 174 16.31 1.64 10.19
CA GLU A 174 16.49 2.86 11.02
C GLU A 174 15.16 3.55 11.43
N PHE A 175 14.00 2.89 11.35
CA PHE A 175 12.71 3.54 11.68
C PHE A 175 12.28 3.45 13.15
N SER A 176 12.98 2.69 13.98
CA SER A 176 12.81 2.71 15.45
C SER A 176 13.95 3.52 16.07
N SER A 177 14.02 4.81 15.72
CA SER A 177 14.87 5.73 16.44
C SER A 177 14.29 5.94 17.86
N PRO A 178 15.13 5.96 18.91
CA PRO A 178 14.73 6.36 20.26
C PRO A 178 14.00 7.72 20.29
N GLU A 179 14.25 8.58 19.30
CA GLU A 179 13.63 9.89 19.12
C GLU A 179 12.15 9.82 18.70
N LEU A 180 11.64 8.64 18.35
CA LEU A 180 10.22 8.39 18.04
C LEU A 180 9.42 7.93 19.28
N CYS A 181 9.81 8.37 20.48
CA CYS A 181 9.11 8.11 21.75
C CYS A 181 7.86 8.99 21.90
N TYR A 182 6.74 8.56 21.32
CA TYR A 182 5.50 9.34 21.37
C TYR A 182 4.43 8.70 22.27
N SER A 183 3.70 9.57 22.98
CA SER A 183 2.75 9.19 24.03
C SER A 183 1.43 8.59 23.51
N GLY A 184 1.15 8.68 22.21
CA GLY A 184 -0.02 8.12 21.53
C GLY A 184 0.34 7.28 20.30
N TYR A 185 1.03 6.16 20.49
CA TYR A 185 1.54 5.34 19.38
C TYR A 185 1.06 3.88 19.43
N VAL A 186 0.50 3.42 18.30
CA VAL A 186 0.08 2.04 18.06
C VAL A 186 0.65 1.57 16.72
N ARG A 187 1.49 0.54 16.75
CA ARG A 187 1.96 -0.11 15.52
C ARG A 187 1.28 -1.45 15.35
N THR A 188 0.52 -1.60 14.28
CA THR A 188 0.00 -2.89 13.84
C THR A 188 1.01 -3.50 12.87
N CYS A 189 1.50 -4.70 13.18
CA CYS A 189 2.42 -5.44 12.34
C CYS A 189 1.82 -6.80 12.02
N ALA A 190 1.48 -7.03 10.77
CA ALA A 190 1.14 -8.36 10.33
C ALA A 190 2.36 -9.06 9.74
N GLN A 191 2.50 -10.34 10.06
CA GLN A 191 3.38 -11.19 9.27
C GLN A 191 2.75 -11.44 7.90
N PRO A 192 3.58 -11.77 6.89
CA PRO A 192 3.09 -12.25 5.61
C PRO A 192 2.04 -13.35 5.81
N ARG A 193 0.99 -13.38 4.96
CA ARG A 193 -0.11 -14.37 4.99
C ARG A 193 0.37 -15.84 5.09
N TYR A 194 1.61 -16.12 4.68
CA TYR A 194 2.27 -17.42 4.77
C TYR A 194 2.43 -17.97 6.20
N PHE A 195 2.28 -17.15 7.24
CA PHE A 195 2.30 -17.59 8.65
C PHE A 195 0.90 -17.88 9.22
N LEU A 196 -0.03 -18.35 8.37
CA LEU A 196 -1.34 -18.89 8.78
C LEU A 196 -2.20 -17.87 9.54
N GLU A 197 -2.35 -16.67 8.98
CA GLU A 197 -3.18 -15.60 9.55
C GLU A 197 -2.79 -15.19 10.98
N ASN A 198 -1.51 -15.32 11.35
CA ASN A 198 -1.00 -14.78 12.61
C ASN A 198 -0.42 -13.37 12.40
N GLY A 199 -0.80 -12.43 13.27
CA GLY A 199 -0.22 -11.09 13.34
C GLY A 199 0.05 -10.66 14.77
N TRP A 200 0.57 -9.46 14.96
CA TRP A 200 0.62 -8.83 16.27
C TRP A 200 0.43 -7.33 16.22
N ILE A 201 0.12 -6.76 17.38
CA ILE A 201 0.08 -5.32 17.60
C ILE A 201 1.07 -5.01 18.69
N THR A 202 1.90 -4.01 18.42
CA THR A 202 2.87 -3.44 19.35
C THR A 202 2.40 -2.05 19.75
N GLY A 203 2.32 -1.78 21.05
CA GLY A 203 1.81 -0.51 21.53
C GLY A 203 1.99 -0.36 23.03
N GLN A 204 1.43 0.72 23.57
CA GLN A 204 1.48 1.00 25.00
C GLN A 204 0.67 -0.01 25.82
N PRO A 205 1.16 -0.45 27.00
CA PRO A 205 0.45 -1.42 27.84
C PRO A 205 -0.96 -1.02 28.23
N ALA A 206 -1.20 0.27 28.51
CA ALA A 206 -2.53 0.76 28.87
C ALA A 206 -3.55 0.61 27.73
N PHE A 207 -3.12 0.91 26.51
CA PHE A 207 -3.92 0.72 25.30
C PHE A 207 -4.13 -0.77 25.00
N LEU A 208 -3.05 -1.55 24.99
CA LEU A 208 -3.11 -2.98 24.69
C LEU A 208 -3.96 -3.75 25.72
N LYS A 209 -3.99 -3.33 26.99
CA LYS A 209 -4.92 -3.93 27.97
C LYS A 209 -6.39 -3.75 27.57
N ARG A 210 -6.77 -2.63 26.96
CA ARG A 210 -8.14 -2.41 26.44
C ARG A 210 -8.37 -3.25 25.19
N LEU A 211 -7.39 -3.28 24.28
CA LEU A 211 -7.43 -4.08 23.06
C LEU A 211 -7.55 -5.59 23.35
N LEU A 212 -6.92 -6.07 24.43
CA LEU A 212 -7.06 -7.45 24.90
C LEU A 212 -8.51 -7.76 25.27
N ARG A 213 -9.23 -6.84 25.91
CA ARG A 213 -10.65 -7.02 26.24
C ARG A 213 -11.53 -7.08 25.00
N ALA A 214 -11.27 -6.22 24.01
CA ALA A 214 -11.94 -6.30 22.71
C ALA A 214 -11.64 -7.64 22.01
N THR A 215 -10.40 -8.12 22.13
CA THR A 215 -10.00 -9.43 21.59
C THR A 215 -10.75 -10.58 22.26
N GLU A 216 -10.85 -10.59 23.59
CA GLU A 216 -11.59 -11.60 24.36
C GLU A 216 -13.09 -11.66 24.00
N ALA A 217 -13.69 -10.54 23.60
CA ALA A 217 -15.10 -10.44 23.21
C ALA A 217 -15.38 -10.78 21.73
N CYS A 218 -14.33 -10.85 20.89
CA CYS A 218 -14.46 -11.12 19.46
C CYS A 218 -13.75 -12.43 19.09
N SER A 219 -12.51 -12.35 18.58
CA SER A 219 -11.79 -13.52 18.07
C SER A 219 -11.19 -14.42 19.17
N ALA A 220 -11.24 -14.00 20.44
CA ALA A 220 -10.60 -14.59 21.62
C ALA A 220 -9.07 -14.74 21.53
N ALA A 221 -8.56 -15.54 20.61
CA ALA A 221 -7.14 -15.75 20.35
C ALA A 221 -6.94 -16.33 18.94
N PRO A 222 -5.77 -16.11 18.31
CA PRO A 222 -5.42 -16.81 17.08
C PRO A 222 -5.29 -18.32 17.31
N SER A 223 -5.40 -19.11 16.24
CA SER A 223 -5.34 -20.58 16.30
C SER A 223 -4.09 -21.07 17.03
N GLY A 224 -4.29 -21.84 18.12
CA GLY A 224 -3.19 -22.41 18.89
C GLY A 224 -2.33 -23.38 18.07
N PHE A 225 -2.95 -24.11 17.14
CA PHE A 225 -2.23 -24.99 16.21
C PHE A 225 -1.34 -24.19 15.25
N ALA A 226 -1.86 -23.11 14.68
CA ALA A 226 -1.07 -22.23 13.82
C ALA A 226 0.09 -21.59 14.60
N GLN A 227 -0.16 -21.14 15.84
CA GLN A 227 0.89 -20.62 16.71
C GLN A 227 2.00 -21.64 16.99
N GLU A 228 1.65 -22.91 17.22
CA GLU A 228 2.62 -23.98 17.47
C GLU A 228 3.47 -24.29 16.22
N MET A 229 2.84 -24.36 15.04
CA MET A 229 3.58 -24.54 13.78
C MET A 229 4.58 -23.42 13.52
N VAL A 230 4.16 -22.17 13.74
CA VAL A 230 5.05 -21.00 13.58
C VAL A 230 6.16 -21.05 14.64
N ALA A 231 5.83 -21.39 15.89
CA ALA A 231 6.82 -21.52 16.95
C ALA A 231 7.86 -22.62 16.67
N GLU A 232 7.43 -23.76 16.13
CA GLU A 232 8.32 -24.85 15.74
C GLU A 232 9.27 -24.44 14.62
N LEU A 233 8.73 -23.81 13.56
CA LEU A 233 9.54 -23.29 12.45
C LEU A 233 10.59 -22.30 12.95
N VAL A 234 10.16 -21.32 13.73
CA VAL A 234 11.02 -20.26 14.24
C VAL A 234 12.09 -20.80 15.18
N MET A 235 11.73 -21.63 16.16
CA MET A 235 12.65 -22.03 17.23
C MET A 235 13.52 -23.23 16.87
N LYS A 236 12.94 -24.24 16.19
CA LYS A 236 13.65 -25.50 15.91
C LYS A 236 14.38 -25.46 14.57
N HIS A 237 13.79 -24.83 13.56
CA HIS A 237 14.35 -24.83 12.21
C HIS A 237 15.16 -23.57 11.89
N TRP A 238 14.67 -22.39 12.27
CA TRP A 238 15.38 -21.12 12.05
C TRP A 238 16.35 -20.75 13.17
N GLY A 239 16.30 -21.47 14.28
CA GLY A 239 17.21 -21.34 15.41
C GLY A 239 16.78 -20.28 16.43
N PRO A 240 17.31 -20.36 17.66
CA PRO A 240 16.89 -19.52 18.78
C PRO A 240 17.26 -18.04 18.61
N GLU A 241 18.23 -17.72 17.75
CA GLU A 241 18.76 -16.36 17.51
C GLU A 241 18.20 -15.71 16.24
N ILE A 242 17.13 -16.26 15.64
CA ILE A 242 16.42 -15.71 14.47
C ILE A 242 17.20 -15.61 13.16
N ASP A 243 18.45 -16.08 13.10
CA ASP A 243 19.29 -16.05 11.90
C ASP A 243 18.60 -16.67 10.69
N GLY A 244 17.95 -17.83 10.87
CA GLY A 244 17.22 -18.49 9.79
C GLY A 244 16.01 -17.68 9.30
N PHE A 245 15.35 -16.96 10.20
CA PHE A 245 14.25 -16.05 9.83
C PHE A 245 14.78 -14.83 9.07
N LEU A 246 15.89 -14.24 9.51
CA LEU A 246 16.53 -13.13 8.82
C LEU A 246 17.04 -13.52 7.44
N GLU A 247 17.64 -14.71 7.31
CA GLU A 247 18.04 -15.31 6.04
C GLU A 247 16.81 -15.53 5.13
N TYR A 248 15.71 -16.07 5.67
CA TYR A 248 14.45 -16.18 4.93
C TYR A 248 13.96 -14.80 4.44
N CYS A 249 13.93 -13.78 5.30
CA CYS A 249 13.55 -12.43 4.92
C CYS A 249 14.48 -11.82 3.85
N ARG A 250 15.80 -12.06 3.93
CA ARG A 250 16.77 -11.64 2.90
C ARG A 250 16.48 -12.30 1.56
N ASN A 251 16.30 -13.61 1.55
CA ASN A 251 15.94 -14.35 0.33
C ASN A 251 14.59 -13.90 -0.26
N LEU A 252 13.59 -13.66 0.59
CA LEU A 252 12.30 -13.14 0.16
C LEU A 252 12.44 -11.74 -0.47
N ARG A 253 13.20 -10.85 0.18
CA ARG A 253 13.52 -9.51 -0.33
C ARG A 253 14.22 -9.56 -1.67
N ASP A 254 15.23 -10.43 -1.83
CA ASP A 254 15.96 -10.57 -3.08
C ASP A 254 15.06 -11.02 -4.23
N ARG A 255 14.15 -11.98 -3.98
CA ARG A 255 13.16 -12.44 -4.96
C ARG A 255 12.17 -11.34 -5.36
N TYR A 256 11.66 -10.58 -4.39
CA TYR A 256 10.76 -9.46 -4.68
C TYR A 256 11.47 -8.30 -5.39
N ARG A 257 12.75 -8.07 -5.07
CA ARG A 257 13.60 -7.09 -5.77
C ARG A 257 13.75 -7.45 -7.24
N GLU A 258 14.07 -8.71 -7.53
CA GLU A 258 14.21 -9.20 -8.91
C GLU A 258 12.91 -9.04 -9.71
N LYS A 259 11.76 -9.42 -9.11
CA LYS A 259 10.45 -9.22 -9.73
C LYS A 259 10.14 -7.74 -9.99
N ARG A 260 10.41 -6.87 -9.00
CA ARG A 260 10.27 -5.42 -9.15
C ARG A 260 11.12 -4.93 -10.32
N ASP A 261 12.41 -5.26 -10.35
CA ASP A 261 13.35 -4.76 -11.35
C ASP A 261 12.97 -5.20 -12.76
N ALA A 262 12.51 -6.45 -12.91
CA ALA A 262 12.01 -6.96 -14.18
C ALA A 262 10.77 -6.20 -14.69
N MET A 263 9.78 -5.97 -13.82
CA MET A 263 8.58 -5.19 -14.19
C MET A 263 8.93 -3.72 -14.47
N VAL A 264 9.78 -3.10 -13.64
CA VAL A 264 10.22 -1.70 -13.80
C VAL A 264 10.95 -1.51 -15.13
N ALA A 265 11.78 -2.45 -15.56
CA ALA A 265 12.48 -2.37 -16.84
C ALA A 265 11.48 -2.26 -18.00
N VAL A 266 10.48 -3.14 -18.03
CA VAL A 266 9.43 -3.14 -19.06
C VAL A 266 8.58 -1.87 -19.01
N LEU A 267 8.13 -1.45 -17.82
CA LEU A 267 7.31 -0.25 -17.66
C LEU A 267 8.05 1.03 -18.09
N LYS A 268 9.36 1.12 -17.83
CA LYS A 268 10.20 2.25 -18.29
C LYS A 268 10.30 2.33 -19.80
N GLU A 269 10.45 1.19 -20.47
CA GLU A 269 10.42 1.12 -21.94
C GLU A 269 9.05 1.56 -22.49
N GLY A 270 7.98 1.32 -21.72
CA GLY A 270 6.61 1.69 -22.03
C GLY A 270 6.21 3.15 -21.81
N GLU A 271 7.01 3.97 -21.12
CA GLU A 271 6.58 5.31 -20.67
C GLU A 271 6.16 6.26 -21.80
N TYR A 272 6.71 6.07 -22.99
CA TYR A 272 6.51 6.95 -24.14
C TYR A 272 5.98 6.18 -25.36
N LEU A 273 5.09 6.84 -26.11
CA LEU A 273 4.85 6.55 -27.52
C LEU A 273 5.87 7.29 -28.37
N ILE A 274 6.43 6.56 -29.32
CA ILE A 274 7.38 7.08 -30.31
C ILE A 274 6.63 7.21 -31.63
N GLY A 275 6.44 8.44 -32.12
CA GLY A 275 5.87 8.72 -33.43
C GLY A 275 6.92 9.25 -34.40
N ASP A 276 6.80 8.88 -35.67
CA ASP A 276 7.60 9.43 -36.75
C ASP A 276 7.05 10.81 -37.16
N GLY A 277 7.79 11.87 -36.84
CA GLY A 277 7.52 13.19 -37.38
C GLY A 277 8.06 13.29 -38.81
N ALA A 278 7.18 13.52 -39.79
CA ALA A 278 7.57 13.86 -41.16
C ALA A 278 8.12 15.30 -41.20
N GLY A 279 9.44 15.43 -41.04
CA GLY A 279 10.18 16.67 -41.30
C GLY A 279 11.22 16.41 -42.38
N ASP A 280 11.18 17.19 -43.46
CA ASP A 280 11.86 16.91 -44.74
C ASP A 280 13.39 16.74 -44.70
N ASP A 281 14.09 16.96 -43.58
CA ASP A 281 15.55 16.71 -43.49
C ASP A 281 16.06 16.32 -42.08
N ALA A 282 15.16 15.98 -41.15
CA ALA A 282 15.52 15.44 -39.83
C ALA A 282 14.37 14.60 -39.28
N VAL A 283 14.65 13.36 -38.88
CA VAL A 283 13.68 12.51 -38.16
C VAL A 283 13.39 13.16 -36.80
N ILE A 284 12.34 13.97 -36.72
CA ILE A 284 11.85 14.52 -35.47
C ILE A 284 11.07 13.40 -34.79
N VAL A 285 11.71 12.72 -33.84
CA VAL A 285 11.05 11.71 -33.01
C VAL A 285 10.14 12.45 -32.02
N ASN A 286 8.82 12.42 -32.26
CA ASN A 286 7.87 12.95 -31.29
C ASN A 286 7.66 11.91 -30.18
N LYS A 287 7.98 12.28 -28.94
CA LYS A 287 7.84 11.42 -27.76
C LYS A 287 6.67 11.89 -26.93
N THR A 288 5.56 11.15 -26.98
CA THR A 288 4.38 11.44 -26.17
C THR A 288 4.41 10.57 -24.92
N ARG A 289 4.45 11.18 -23.74
CA ARG A 289 4.40 10.42 -22.48
C ARG A 289 2.97 9.93 -22.24
N ILE A 290 2.79 8.62 -22.08
CA ILE A 290 1.47 8.00 -21.85
C ILE A 290 1.32 7.44 -20.45
N MET A 291 2.44 7.10 -19.80
CA MET A 291 2.46 6.61 -18.42
C MET A 291 3.69 7.13 -17.67
N SER A 292 3.60 7.17 -16.35
CA SER A 292 4.69 7.59 -15.47
C SER A 292 4.55 6.93 -14.10
N PHE A 293 5.68 6.68 -13.43
CA PHE A 293 5.69 6.09 -12.09
C PHE A 293 7.01 6.35 -11.37
N SER A 294 7.00 6.14 -10.06
CA SER A 294 8.19 6.13 -9.21
C SER A 294 8.59 4.69 -8.90
N VAL A 295 9.89 4.39 -8.91
CA VAL A 295 10.38 3.04 -8.61
C VAL A 295 10.24 2.79 -7.09
N PRO A 296 9.45 1.79 -6.66
CA PRO A 296 9.23 1.55 -5.25
C PRO A 296 10.51 1.06 -4.55
N THR A 297 10.76 1.61 -3.37
CA THR A 297 11.88 1.23 -2.51
C THR A 297 11.50 0.13 -1.53
N ALA A 298 10.21 -0.20 -1.39
CA ALA A 298 9.75 -1.33 -0.60
C ALA A 298 8.41 -1.89 -1.08
N GLY A 299 8.01 -3.03 -0.53
CA GLY A 299 6.68 -3.61 -0.74
C GLY A 299 6.56 -4.36 -2.05
N MET A 300 5.36 -4.34 -2.62
CA MET A 300 5.02 -5.20 -3.76
C MET A 300 4.12 -4.55 -4.81
N PHE A 301 4.03 -3.22 -4.80
CA PHE A 301 3.16 -2.45 -5.69
C PHE A 301 3.96 -1.40 -6.46
N ILE A 302 3.55 -1.15 -7.70
CA ILE A 302 3.93 0.02 -8.49
C ILE A 302 2.66 0.81 -8.78
N TRP A 303 2.73 2.11 -8.55
CA TRP A 303 1.64 3.04 -8.79
C TRP A 303 1.88 3.77 -10.11
N LEU A 304 1.15 3.34 -11.13
CA LEU A 304 1.24 3.87 -12.48
C LEU A 304 0.26 5.03 -12.62
N ARG A 305 0.76 6.18 -13.05
CA ARG A 305 -0.05 7.30 -13.50
C ARG A 305 -0.19 7.24 -15.02
N ILE A 306 -1.42 7.13 -15.50
CA ILE A 306 -1.78 7.20 -16.91
C ILE A 306 -2.04 8.67 -17.29
N VAL A 307 -1.46 9.12 -18.39
CA VAL A 307 -1.40 10.54 -18.76
C VAL A 307 -2.51 10.87 -19.77
N TYR A 308 -3.78 10.78 -19.36
CA TYR A 308 -4.92 10.85 -20.29
C TYR A 308 -4.99 12.11 -21.16
N HIS A 309 -4.45 13.24 -20.71
CA HIS A 309 -4.45 14.47 -21.52
C HIS A 309 -3.60 14.38 -22.79
N THR A 310 -2.76 13.35 -22.94
CA THR A 310 -2.03 13.08 -24.17
C THR A 310 -2.75 12.10 -25.10
N HIS A 311 -3.92 11.58 -24.70
CA HIS A 311 -4.72 10.71 -25.54
C HIS A 311 -5.36 11.51 -26.70
N PRO A 312 -5.31 11.04 -27.96
CA PRO A 312 -5.82 11.79 -29.12
C PRO A 312 -7.30 12.18 -29.03
N LEU A 313 -8.09 11.39 -28.29
CA LEU A 313 -9.50 11.65 -28.04
C LEU A 313 -9.78 12.44 -26.76
N TYR A 314 -8.78 12.96 -26.03
CA TYR A 314 -9.00 13.68 -24.77
C TYR A 314 -9.62 15.07 -24.98
N GLU A 315 -10.88 15.09 -25.39
CA GLU A 315 -11.73 16.27 -25.53
C GLU A 315 -13.18 15.84 -25.30
N ALA A 316 -14.10 16.78 -25.05
CA ALA A 316 -15.51 16.45 -24.89
C ALA A 316 -16.03 15.67 -26.14
N PRO A 317 -16.71 14.51 -25.98
CA PRO A 317 -17.31 13.97 -24.76
C PRO A 317 -16.42 13.01 -23.92
N PHE A 318 -15.20 12.70 -24.35
CA PHE A 318 -14.31 11.72 -23.72
C PHE A 318 -13.56 12.33 -22.54
N SER A 319 -14.22 12.35 -21.39
CA SER A 319 -13.59 12.79 -20.14
C SER A 319 -12.48 11.82 -19.69
N LYS A 320 -11.63 12.29 -18.78
CA LYS A 320 -10.64 11.47 -18.07
C LYS A 320 -11.27 10.20 -17.48
N ALA A 321 -12.34 10.35 -16.70
CA ALA A 321 -13.04 9.26 -16.04
C ALA A 321 -13.57 8.23 -17.06
N TYR A 322 -14.10 8.71 -18.19
CA TYR A 322 -14.58 7.84 -19.25
C TYR A 322 -13.45 7.01 -19.86
N LEU A 323 -12.34 7.66 -20.26
CA LEU A 323 -11.18 6.96 -20.81
C LEU A 323 -10.53 6.01 -19.80
N ALA A 324 -10.50 6.38 -18.52
CA ALA A 324 -9.99 5.51 -17.46
C ALA A 324 -10.83 4.24 -17.29
N GLY A 325 -12.16 4.38 -17.29
CA GLY A 325 -13.09 3.25 -17.31
C GLY A 325 -12.87 2.34 -18.52
N LYS A 326 -12.79 2.92 -19.72
CA LYS A 326 -12.59 2.17 -20.96
C LYS A 326 -11.23 1.48 -21.02
N LEU A 327 -10.16 2.12 -20.55
CA LEU A 327 -8.85 1.48 -20.48
C LEU A 327 -8.88 0.25 -19.56
N PHE A 328 -9.53 0.35 -18.40
CA PHE A 328 -9.66 -0.78 -17.49
C PHE A 328 -10.42 -1.95 -18.13
N GLU A 329 -11.56 -1.68 -18.76
CA GLU A 329 -12.34 -2.69 -19.49
C GLU A 329 -11.52 -3.33 -20.63
N TYR A 330 -10.78 -2.50 -21.37
CA TYR A 330 -9.93 -2.94 -22.48
C TYR A 330 -8.79 -3.86 -22.06
N LEU A 331 -8.13 -3.56 -20.94
CA LEU A 331 -7.00 -4.35 -20.43
C LEU A 331 -7.47 -5.66 -19.80
N ALA A 332 -8.63 -5.65 -19.14
CA ALA A 332 -9.17 -6.79 -18.42
C ALA A 332 -9.83 -7.83 -19.34
N GLU A 333 -10.49 -7.41 -20.42
CA GLU A 333 -11.32 -8.32 -21.22
C GLU A 333 -10.52 -9.05 -22.32
N PRO A 334 -10.42 -10.39 -22.30
CA PRO A 334 -9.62 -11.18 -23.24
C PRO A 334 -9.95 -10.99 -24.72
N ARG A 335 -11.17 -10.58 -25.06
CA ARG A 335 -11.60 -10.36 -26.45
C ARG A 335 -10.84 -9.23 -27.15
N TYR A 336 -10.27 -8.30 -26.38
CA TYR A 336 -9.40 -7.24 -26.91
C TYR A 336 -7.94 -7.66 -27.03
N GLY A 337 -7.63 -8.94 -26.77
CA GLY A 337 -6.27 -9.48 -26.84
C GLY A 337 -5.38 -9.04 -25.69
N ASN A 338 -5.98 -8.59 -24.58
CA ASN A 338 -5.28 -8.25 -23.33
C ASN A 338 -5.73 -9.22 -22.23
N LYS A 339 -4.81 -9.63 -21.36
CA LYS A 339 -5.14 -10.52 -20.21
C LYS A 339 -4.54 -9.99 -18.91
N VAL A 340 -4.57 -8.67 -18.75
CA VAL A 340 -3.94 -8.00 -17.62
C VAL A 340 -5.00 -7.37 -16.74
N LEU A 341 -5.18 -7.97 -15.56
CA LEU A 341 -5.97 -7.35 -14.51
C LEU A 341 -5.08 -6.38 -13.71
N VAL A 342 -5.59 -5.18 -13.50
CA VAL A 342 -4.94 -4.11 -12.72
C VAL A 342 -5.91 -3.56 -11.67
N GLY A 343 -5.42 -2.83 -10.67
CA GLY A 343 -6.29 -2.17 -9.69
C GLY A 343 -6.53 -0.70 -10.02
N PRO A 344 -7.72 -0.29 -10.48
CA PRO A 344 -8.03 1.12 -10.71
C PRO A 344 -7.82 2.00 -9.48
N GLY A 345 -7.22 3.17 -9.66
CA GLY A 345 -6.87 4.07 -8.56
C GLY A 345 -8.07 4.60 -7.80
N LYS A 346 -9.21 4.75 -8.48
CA LYS A 346 -10.52 5.08 -7.86
C LYS A 346 -10.92 4.14 -6.73
N MET A 347 -10.47 2.87 -6.78
CA MET A 347 -10.75 1.92 -5.71
C MET A 347 -10.02 2.26 -4.43
N PHE A 348 -8.96 3.07 -4.45
CA PHE A 348 -8.12 3.35 -3.29
C PHE A 348 -8.25 4.78 -2.77
N CYS A 349 -9.07 5.61 -3.43
CA CYS A 349 -9.26 7.01 -3.06
C CYS A 349 -10.51 7.18 -2.20
N GLY A 350 -10.45 8.07 -1.20
CA GLY A 350 -11.65 8.50 -0.47
C GLY A 350 -12.56 9.44 -1.29
N GLU A 351 -12.02 10.11 -2.31
CA GLU A 351 -12.74 11.05 -3.19
C GLU A 351 -12.62 10.59 -4.67
N GLU A 352 -13.73 10.51 -5.40
CA GLU A 352 -13.79 9.80 -6.69
C GLU A 352 -12.94 10.42 -7.82
N GLU A 353 -12.83 11.75 -7.91
CA GLU A 353 -12.25 12.44 -9.10
C GLU A 353 -10.72 12.34 -9.24
N ASP A 354 -10.03 12.00 -8.15
CA ASP A 354 -8.56 12.02 -8.08
C ASP A 354 -7.91 10.67 -8.39
N GLY A 355 -8.70 9.58 -8.39
CA GLY A 355 -8.20 8.22 -8.59
C GLY A 355 -8.12 7.78 -10.05
N ASP A 356 -8.78 8.48 -10.98
CA ASP A 356 -8.88 8.06 -12.38
C ASP A 356 -7.55 8.04 -13.12
N ASP A 357 -6.60 8.90 -12.73
CA ASP A 357 -5.28 8.97 -13.35
C ASP A 357 -4.38 7.78 -13.00
N PHE A 358 -4.79 6.93 -12.05
CA PHE A 358 -3.88 5.97 -11.45
C PHE A 358 -4.34 4.52 -11.56
N VAL A 359 -3.35 3.64 -11.58
CA VAL A 359 -3.51 2.19 -11.60
C VAL A 359 -2.45 1.56 -10.71
N ARG A 360 -2.87 0.68 -9.79
CA ARG A 360 -1.98 -0.17 -9.00
C ARG A 360 -1.69 -1.46 -9.74
N VAL A 361 -0.41 -1.80 -9.86
CA VAL A 361 0.05 -3.12 -10.32
C VAL A 361 0.92 -3.78 -9.25
N SER A 362 0.73 -5.07 -9.01
CA SER A 362 1.51 -5.87 -8.06
C SER A 362 2.45 -6.85 -8.74
N PHE A 363 3.71 -6.84 -8.33
CA PHE A 363 4.71 -7.83 -8.76
C PHE A 363 4.81 -9.05 -7.82
N ALA A 364 3.85 -9.25 -6.93
CA ALA A 364 3.89 -10.37 -5.98
C ALA A 364 3.39 -11.70 -6.58
N VAL A 365 2.28 -11.63 -7.31
CA VAL A 365 1.41 -12.78 -7.64
C VAL A 365 2.08 -13.73 -8.62
N LEU A 366 2.53 -13.22 -9.77
CA LEU A 366 3.02 -14.04 -10.86
C LEU A 366 4.47 -14.49 -10.64
N PRO A 367 4.85 -15.71 -11.08
CA PRO A 367 6.25 -16.09 -11.25
C PRO A 367 7.01 -15.09 -12.13
N LEU A 368 8.34 -15.02 -12.01
CA LEU A 368 9.15 -14.00 -12.68
C LEU A 368 8.97 -14.00 -14.21
N GLU A 369 8.94 -15.16 -14.85
CA GLU A 369 8.80 -15.27 -16.31
C GLU A 369 7.42 -14.78 -16.78
N GLU A 370 6.36 -15.18 -16.08
CA GLU A 370 4.99 -14.74 -16.38
C GLU A 370 4.80 -13.25 -16.09
N LEU A 371 5.50 -12.73 -15.08
CA LEU A 371 5.45 -11.32 -14.71
C LEU A 371 5.98 -10.42 -15.83
N ARG A 372 7.07 -10.82 -16.50
CA ARG A 372 7.63 -10.07 -17.64
C ARG A 372 6.62 -9.99 -18.77
N VAL A 373 6.06 -11.13 -19.16
CA VAL A 373 5.05 -11.22 -20.23
C VAL A 373 3.81 -10.38 -19.87
N ALA A 374 3.30 -10.47 -18.64
CA ALA A 374 2.16 -9.66 -18.20
C ALA A 374 2.47 -8.16 -18.19
N SER A 375 3.71 -7.78 -17.87
CA SER A 375 4.16 -6.37 -17.91
C SER A 375 4.24 -5.85 -19.35
N GLU A 376 4.70 -6.69 -20.29
CA GLU A 376 4.76 -6.36 -21.72
C GLU A 376 3.36 -6.23 -22.31
N GLU A 377 2.46 -7.16 -21.98
CA GLU A 377 1.04 -7.11 -22.36
C GLU A 377 0.36 -5.85 -21.82
N LEU A 378 0.68 -5.42 -20.60
CA LEU A 378 0.17 -4.17 -20.01
C LEU A 378 0.61 -2.95 -20.81
N VAL A 379 1.93 -2.82 -21.05
CA VAL A 379 2.50 -1.70 -21.80
C VAL A 379 1.91 -1.65 -23.21
N GLU A 380 1.86 -2.79 -23.89
CA GLU A 380 1.37 -2.87 -25.26
C GLU A 380 -0.15 -2.66 -25.32
N GLY A 381 -0.90 -3.08 -24.31
CA GLY A 381 -2.33 -2.78 -24.16
C GLY A 381 -2.58 -1.27 -24.02
N VAL A 382 -1.81 -0.57 -23.18
CA VAL A 382 -1.89 0.90 -23.05
C VAL A 382 -1.51 1.60 -24.35
N ARG A 383 -0.45 1.14 -25.04
CA ARG A 383 -0.05 1.70 -26.33
C ARG A 383 -1.12 1.54 -27.40
N ARG A 384 -1.68 0.32 -27.54
CA ARG A 384 -2.78 0.04 -28.47
C ARG A 384 -4.01 0.89 -28.18
N PHE A 385 -4.35 1.07 -26.89
CA PHE A 385 -5.46 1.93 -26.48
C PHE A 385 -5.34 3.36 -27.01
N TRP A 386 -4.12 3.93 -26.99
CA TRP A 386 -3.85 5.26 -27.54
C TRP A 386 -4.02 5.37 -29.07
N GLY A 387 -3.97 4.25 -29.78
CA GLY A 387 -4.18 4.16 -31.23
C GLY A 387 -5.62 3.89 -31.64
N LEU A 388 -6.53 3.66 -30.69
CA LEU A 388 -7.92 3.33 -31.00
C LEU A 388 -8.71 4.56 -31.49
N GLY A 389 -9.51 4.35 -32.52
CA GLY A 389 -10.47 5.32 -33.01
C GLY A 389 -11.69 5.47 -32.08
N ARG A 390 -12.47 6.51 -32.36
CA ARG A 390 -13.68 6.85 -31.59
C ARG A 390 -14.65 5.68 -31.43
N GLY A 391 -15.02 5.03 -32.53
CA GLY A 391 -15.99 3.93 -32.53
C GLY A 391 -15.49 2.68 -31.80
N GLU A 392 -14.17 2.46 -31.81
CA GLU A 392 -13.55 1.35 -31.07
C GLU A 392 -13.64 1.60 -29.57
N ILE A 393 -13.31 2.83 -29.11
CA ILE A 393 -13.41 3.20 -27.70
C ILE A 393 -14.86 3.19 -27.20
N GLU A 394 -15.81 3.69 -27.99
CA GLU A 394 -17.23 3.63 -27.64
C GLU A 394 -17.75 2.18 -27.57
N GLY A 395 -17.18 1.26 -28.36
CA GLY A 395 -17.52 -0.16 -28.38
C GLY A 395 -16.85 -1.02 -27.31
N ILE A 396 -15.94 -0.46 -26.50
CA ILE A 396 -15.35 -1.17 -25.36
C ILE A 396 -16.44 -1.38 -24.29
N GLY A 397 -16.48 -2.57 -23.71
CA GLY A 397 -17.38 -2.90 -22.60
C GLY A 397 -17.01 -4.25 -21.99
N MET A 398 -17.54 -4.56 -20.81
CA MET A 398 -17.48 -5.90 -20.23
C MET A 398 -18.66 -6.72 -20.72
N GLU A 399 -18.50 -8.03 -20.87
CA GLU A 399 -19.66 -8.93 -21.04
C GLU A 399 -20.39 -9.10 -19.70
N GLU A 400 -21.71 -8.88 -19.69
CA GLU A 400 -22.55 -9.31 -18.58
C GLU A 400 -22.52 -10.84 -18.54
N ARG A 401 -21.81 -11.40 -17.55
CA ARG A 401 -21.88 -12.82 -17.26
C ARG A 401 -23.12 -13.04 -16.38
N GLU A 402 -24.18 -13.61 -16.95
CA GLU A 402 -25.34 -14.08 -16.18
C GLU A 402 -24.88 -15.15 -15.17
N GLY A 403 -25.04 -14.90 -13.88
CA GLY A 403 -24.73 -15.87 -12.82
C GLY A 403 -24.77 -15.30 -11.40
N GLU A 404 -25.78 -15.69 -10.65
CA GLU A 404 -25.90 -15.52 -9.20
C GLU A 404 -24.70 -16.16 -8.47
N ASP A 405 -23.62 -15.41 -8.20
CA ASP A 405 -22.62 -15.75 -7.17
C ASP A 405 -21.66 -14.57 -6.84
N ALA A 406 -22.13 -13.33 -7.04
CA ALA A 406 -21.32 -12.12 -6.85
C ALA A 406 -21.03 -11.73 -5.38
N LEU A 407 -21.23 -12.64 -4.42
CA LEU A 407 -20.92 -12.44 -2.99
C LEU A 407 -19.86 -13.41 -2.45
N GLY A 408 -19.24 -14.25 -3.30
CA GLY A 408 -18.37 -15.35 -2.84
C GLY A 408 -16.89 -15.30 -3.25
N GLU A 409 -16.49 -14.61 -4.32
CA GLU A 409 -15.12 -14.71 -4.85
C GLU A 409 -14.30 -13.43 -4.60
N GLY A 410 -13.78 -13.31 -3.39
CA GLY A 410 -12.67 -12.41 -3.12
C GLY A 410 -11.45 -12.80 -3.95
N LEU A 411 -10.98 -11.88 -4.80
CA LEU A 411 -9.64 -11.86 -5.40
C LEU A 411 -9.33 -12.99 -6.39
N GLY A 412 -9.95 -12.95 -7.58
CA GLY A 412 -9.28 -13.18 -8.87
C GLY A 412 -8.48 -14.48 -9.12
N LEU A 413 -8.58 -15.51 -8.28
CA LEU A 413 -7.75 -16.70 -8.38
C LEU A 413 -8.37 -17.86 -9.19
N GLY A 414 -9.59 -17.71 -9.71
CA GLY A 414 -10.29 -18.74 -10.49
C GLY A 414 -10.46 -18.48 -11.99
N LEU A 415 -10.10 -17.29 -12.49
CA LEU A 415 -10.65 -16.77 -13.75
C LEU A 415 -9.73 -16.84 -14.97
N GLY A 416 -8.59 -17.54 -14.90
CA GLY A 416 -7.67 -17.68 -16.04
C GLY A 416 -6.99 -16.38 -16.51
N TYR A 417 -7.12 -15.30 -15.74
CA TYR A 417 -6.39 -14.05 -15.94
C TYR A 417 -4.92 -14.22 -15.54
N ARG A 418 -4.00 -13.63 -16.32
CA ARG A 418 -2.61 -13.41 -15.90
C ARG A 418 -2.55 -12.14 -15.03
N GLY A 419 -3.29 -12.18 -13.93
CA GLY A 419 -3.59 -11.00 -13.12
C GLY A 419 -2.38 -10.48 -12.34
N VAL A 420 -2.18 -9.16 -12.40
CA VAL A 420 -1.17 -8.39 -11.65
C VAL A 420 -1.82 -7.79 -10.39
N VAL A 421 -3.03 -8.25 -10.02
CA VAL A 421 -3.76 -7.81 -8.84
C VAL A 421 -3.52 -8.79 -7.69
N GLY A 422 -2.51 -8.48 -6.88
CA GLY A 422 -2.40 -9.00 -5.52
C GLY A 422 -3.14 -8.07 -4.57
N CYS A 423 -3.87 -8.62 -3.60
CA CYS A 423 -4.57 -7.81 -2.59
C CYS A 423 -3.59 -7.02 -1.71
#